data_AF-A0A0P0SLP8-F1
#
_entry.id   AF-A0A0P0SLP8-F1
#
_cell.length_a   1.000
_cell.length_b   1.000
_cell.length_c   1.000
_cell.angle_alpha   90.00
_cell.angle_beta   90.00
_cell.angle_gamma   90.00
#
_symmetry.space_group_name_H-M   'P 1'
#
loop_
_entity.id
_entity.type
_entity.pdbx_description
1 polymer ?
#
loop_
_entity_poly.entity_id
_entity_poly.type
_entity_poly.pdbx_seq_one_letter_code
_entity_poly.pdbx_strand_id
1 'polypeptide(L)'
;MQDMTTTTSALPPAAGSGWDASGPREEAIRRLTEENLPRISTGRLDRDAIVDVVEQSWNDLQRAGAPPASLPELLERLARARLDYT
;
A
#
# COMPACT_ATOMS: atom_id res chain seq x y z
N MET A 1 6.21 -20.66 -50.96
CA MET A 1 7.00 -20.08 -49.85
C MET A 1 6.03 -19.20 -49.07
N GLN A 2 5.73 -19.54 -47.82
CA GLN A 2 4.78 -18.78 -47.01
C GLN A 2 5.57 -17.97 -45.98
N ASP A 3 5.42 -16.64 -46.05
CA ASP A 3 5.96 -15.68 -45.09
C ASP A 3 5.30 -15.88 -43.72
N MET A 4 6.05 -16.42 -42.76
CA MET A 4 5.67 -16.43 -41.35
C MET A 4 5.91 -15.04 -40.75
N THR A 5 4.88 -14.20 -40.72
CA THR A 5 4.83 -13.01 -39.87
C THR A 5 4.76 -13.47 -38.41
N THR A 6 5.91 -13.50 -37.75
CA THR A 6 5.98 -13.72 -36.31
C THR A 6 5.41 -12.49 -35.63
N THR A 7 4.12 -12.54 -35.28
CA THR A 7 3.48 -11.57 -34.41
C THR A 7 4.16 -11.64 -33.03
N THR A 8 5.11 -10.74 -32.80
CA THR A 8 5.61 -10.44 -31.47
C THR A 8 4.42 -10.00 -30.62
N SER A 9 3.91 -10.91 -29.81
CA SER A 9 2.97 -10.58 -28.74
C SER A 9 3.74 -9.78 -27.71
N ALA A 10 3.65 -8.45 -27.80
CA ALA A 10 4.02 -7.57 -26.72
C ALA A 10 3.08 -7.90 -25.56
N LEU A 11 3.59 -8.67 -24.59
CA LEU A 11 2.97 -8.77 -23.28
C LEU A 11 2.71 -7.34 -22.79
N PRO A 12 1.51 -7.01 -22.28
CA PRO A 12 1.31 -5.70 -21.68
C PRO A 12 2.39 -5.53 -20.60
N PRO A 13 3.03 -4.35 -20.48
CA PRO A 13 3.81 -4.09 -19.28
C PRO A 13 2.82 -4.29 -18.13
N ALA A 14 3.11 -5.25 -17.26
CA ALA A 14 2.41 -5.37 -16.00
C ALA A 14 2.66 -4.07 -15.24
N ALA A 15 1.79 -3.08 -15.48
CA ALA A 15 1.77 -1.85 -14.76
C ALA A 15 1.53 -2.22 -13.29
N GLY A 16 2.57 -2.01 -12.48
CA GLY A 16 2.42 -1.96 -11.03
C GLY A 16 2.73 -3.25 -10.28
N SER A 17 3.82 -3.96 -10.59
CA SER A 17 4.63 -4.53 -9.51
C SER A 17 5.76 -3.56 -9.13
N GLY A 18 5.40 -2.28 -9.00
CA GLY A 18 6.20 -1.29 -8.32
C GLY A 18 6.07 -1.48 -6.82
N TRP A 19 6.51 -2.63 -6.30
CA TRP A 19 7.03 -2.68 -4.94
C TRP A 19 8.49 -2.22 -5.01
N ASP A 20 8.64 -1.00 -5.50
CA ASP A 20 9.91 -0.36 -5.78
C ASP A 20 10.47 0.14 -4.43
N ALA A 21 11.51 -0.54 -3.95
CA ALA A 21 12.45 -0.17 -2.89
C ALA A 21 11.93 0.17 -1.47
N SER A 22 10.67 0.53 -1.25
CA SER A 22 10.20 1.10 0.03
C SER A 22 9.34 0.12 0.86
N GLY A 23 8.90 -1.00 0.29
CA GLY A 23 8.12 -2.02 1.00
C GLY A 23 6.64 -1.63 1.23
N PRO A 24 5.81 -2.60 1.67
CA PRO A 24 4.36 -2.42 1.83
C PRO A 24 3.98 -1.38 2.88
N ARG A 25 4.89 -1.09 3.82
CA ARG A 25 4.68 -0.13 4.89
C ARG A 25 4.74 1.32 4.39
N GLU A 26 5.81 1.70 3.69
CA GLU A 26 5.94 3.07 3.14
C GLU A 26 4.80 3.41 2.18
N GLU A 27 4.39 2.46 1.35
CA GLU A 27 3.29 2.66 0.41
C GLU A 27 1.96 2.86 1.15
N ALA A 28 1.70 2.11 2.23
CA ALA A 28 0.53 2.32 3.07
C ALA A 28 0.55 3.71 3.73
N ILE A 29 1.70 4.15 4.25
CA ILE A 29 1.87 5.50 4.81
C ILE A 29 1.57 6.56 3.75
N ARG A 30 2.14 6.43 2.55
CA ARG A 30 1.94 7.37 1.45
C ARG A 30 0.47 7.49 1.08
N ARG A 31 -0.21 6.36 0.83
CA ARG A 31 -1.63 6.32 0.46
C ARG A 31 -2.54 6.88 1.53
N LEU A 32 -2.33 6.49 2.80
CA LEU A 32 -3.15 6.97 3.91
C LEU A 32 -2.91 8.46 4.19
N THR A 33 -1.69 8.95 3.98
CA THR A 33 -1.39 10.37 4.05
C THR A 33 -2.16 11.13 2.96
N GLU A 34 -2.09 10.67 1.71
CA GLU A 34 -2.81 11.26 0.57
C GLU A 34 -4.33 11.27 0.80
N GLU A 35 -4.90 10.17 1.27
CA GLU A 35 -6.33 10.05 1.59
C GLU A 35 -6.77 10.99 2.72
N ASN A 36 -5.92 11.17 3.74
CA ASN A 36 -6.25 11.99 4.90
C ASN A 36 -5.71 13.43 4.79
N LEU A 37 -5.19 13.86 3.64
CA LEU A 37 -4.72 15.24 3.42
C LEU A 37 -5.70 16.33 3.88
N PRO A 38 -7.02 16.22 3.67
CA PRO A 38 -7.97 17.22 4.18
C PRO A 38 -8.01 17.29 5.72
N ARG A 39 -7.88 16.15 6.40
CA ARG A 39 -7.85 16.06 7.88
C ARG A 39 -6.54 16.61 8.43
N ILE A 40 -5.43 16.36 7.73
CA ILE A 40 -4.10 16.91 8.06
C ILE A 40 -4.11 18.43 7.88
N SER A 41 -4.64 18.92 6.76
CA SER A 41 -4.67 20.35 6.45
C SER A 41 -5.57 21.15 7.41
N THR A 42 -6.50 20.49 8.09
CA THR A 42 -7.37 21.09 9.12
C THR A 42 -6.85 20.89 10.55
N GLY A 43 -5.69 20.25 10.72
CA GLY A 43 -5.10 19.93 12.02
C GLY A 43 -5.89 18.90 12.83
N ARG A 44 -6.83 18.18 12.20
CA ARG A 44 -7.61 17.10 12.84
C ARG A 44 -6.87 15.78 12.92
N LEU A 45 -5.78 15.63 12.16
CA LEU A 45 -4.96 14.44 12.13
C LEU A 45 -3.52 14.82 11.80
N ASP A 46 -2.55 14.32 12.56
CA ASP A 46 -1.14 14.52 12.25
C ASP A 46 -0.61 13.45 11.31
N ARG A 47 0.34 13.83 10.45
CA ARG A 47 1.03 12.86 9.59
C ARG A 47 1.78 11.82 10.42
N ASP A 48 2.39 12.22 11.53
CA ASP A 48 3.05 11.30 12.45
C ASP A 48 2.07 10.27 13.04
N ALA A 49 0.83 10.67 13.35
CA ALA A 49 -0.20 9.73 13.80
C ALA A 49 -0.52 8.67 12.74
N ILE A 50 -0.47 9.01 11.44
CA ILE A 50 -0.64 8.04 10.35
C ILE A 50 0.54 7.06 10.32
N VAL A 51 1.77 7.56 10.46
CA VAL A 51 2.98 6.72 10.50
C VAL A 51 2.91 5.75 11.68
N ASP A 52 2.58 6.23 12.87
CA ASP A 52 2.43 5.41 14.08
C ASP A 52 1.36 4.34 13.91
N VAL A 53 0.19 4.69 13.38
CA VAL A 53 -0.90 3.73 13.13
C VAL A 53 -0.47 2.64 12.15
N VAL A 54 0.26 2.99 11.09
CA VAL A 54 0.76 2.01 10.12
C VAL A 54 1.84 1.12 10.75
N GLU A 55 2.78 1.67 11.51
CA GLU A 55 3.79 0.87 12.24
C GLU A 55 3.17 -0.10 13.22
N GLN A 56 2.22 0.37 14.03
CA GLN A 56 1.54 -0.45 15.00
C GLN A 56 0.76 -1.58 14.32
N SER A 57 0.07 -1.26 13.23
CA SER A 57 -0.70 -2.24 12.44
C SER A 57 0.20 -3.28 11.78
N TRP A 58 1.36 -2.86 11.26
CA TRP A 58 2.36 -3.76 10.69
C TRP A 58 2.91 -4.74 11.73
N ASN A 59 3.28 -4.23 12.91
CA ASN A 59 3.76 -5.06 14.02
C ASN A 59 2.68 -6.05 14.51
N ASP A 60 1.42 -5.61 14.61
CA ASP A 60 0.31 -6.50 15.00
C ASP A 60 0.10 -7.63 13.97
N LEU A 61 0.17 -7.32 12.67
CA LEU A 61 0.06 -8.32 11.61
C LEU A 61 1.23 -9.31 11.60
N GLN A 62 2.45 -8.83 11.85
CA GLN A 62 3.61 -9.70 11.99
C GLN A 62 3.49 -10.63 13.20
N ARG A 63 3.05 -10.11 14.36
CA ARG A 63 2.81 -10.92 15.56
C ARG A 63 1.70 -11.95 15.36
N ALA A 64 0.65 -11.60 14.60
CA ALA A 64 -0.43 -12.51 14.24
C ALA A 64 -0.01 -13.59 13.23
N GLY A 65 1.21 -13.51 12.66
CA GLY A 65 1.67 -14.43 11.64
C GLY A 65 0.90 -14.28 10.33
N ALA A 66 0.45 -13.07 10.00
CA ALA A 66 -0.31 -12.81 8.79
C ALA A 66 0.50 -13.20 7.53
N PRO A 67 -0.15 -13.84 6.54
CA PRO A 67 0.55 -14.32 5.37
C PRO A 67 1.14 -13.15 4.57
N PRO A 68 2.40 -13.25 4.10
CA PRO A 68 3.10 -12.13 3.47
C PRO A 68 2.42 -11.63 2.19
N ALA A 69 1.71 -12.51 1.49
CA ALA A 69 0.93 -12.14 0.31
C ALA A 69 -0.27 -11.23 0.63
N SER A 70 -0.84 -11.33 1.85
CA SER A 70 -2.00 -10.55 2.29
C SER A 70 -1.63 -9.39 3.21
N LEU A 71 -0.38 -9.33 3.68
CA LEU A 71 0.11 -8.25 4.55
C LEU A 71 -0.21 -6.85 4.04
N PRO A 72 -0.02 -6.51 2.74
CA PRO A 72 -0.28 -5.16 2.27
C PRO A 72 -1.76 -4.77 2.38
N GLU A 73 -2.66 -5.64 1.94
CA GLU A 73 -4.11 -5.39 1.98
C GLU A 73 -4.63 -5.35 3.43
N LEU A 74 -4.14 -6.25 4.28
CA LEU A 74 -4.50 -6.27 5.70
C LEU A 74 -3.95 -5.06 6.44
N LEU A 75 -2.74 -4.62 6.11
CA LEU A 75 -2.12 -3.42 6.68
C LEU A 75 -2.94 -2.18 6.35
N GLU A 76 -3.28 -2.00 5.07
CA GLU A 76 -4.06 -0.85 4.61
C GLU A 76 -5.44 -0.84 5.28
N ARG A 77 -6.15 -1.99 5.31
CA ARG A 77 -7.46 -2.09 5.99
C ARG A 77 -7.37 -1.78 7.48
N LEU A 78 -6.41 -2.36 8.19
CA LEU A 78 -6.28 -2.19 9.63
C LEU A 78 -5.91 -0.75 9.99
N ALA A 79 -4.94 -0.17 9.29
CA ALA A 79 -4.51 1.19 9.51
C ALA A 79 -5.62 2.19 9.18
N ARG A 80 -6.34 1.99 8.08
CA ARG A 80 -7.49 2.83 7.70
C ARG A 80 -8.59 2.77 8.76
N ALA A 81 -8.97 1.56 9.19
CA ALA A 81 -9.98 1.39 10.23
C ALA A 81 -9.59 2.14 11.51
N ARG A 82 -8.31 2.10 11.92
CA ARG A 82 -7.82 2.82 13.09
C ARG A 82 -7.90 4.34 12.94
N LEU A 83 -7.56 4.88 11.77
CA LEU A 83 -7.62 6.32 11.49
C LEU A 83 -9.06 6.88 11.43
N ASP A 84 -10.05 6.05 11.10
CA ASP A 84 -11.46 6.42 11.13
C ASP A 84 -12.00 6.62 12.56
N TYR A 85 -11.40 5.96 13.55
CA TYR A 85 -11.78 6.11 14.97
C TYR A 85 -11.03 7.23 15.71
N THR A 86 -10.06 7.88 15.06
CA THR A 86 -9.32 9.03 15.59
C THR A 86 -10.03 10.34 15.24
#